data_AF-A0A0F0GF35-F1
#
_entry.id   AF-A0A0F0GF35-F1
#
_cell.length_a   1.000
_cell.length_b   1.000
_cell.length_c   1.000
_cell.angle_alpha   90.00
_cell.angle_beta   90.00
_cell.angle_gamma   90.00
#
_symmetry.space_group_name_H-M   'P 1'
#
loop_
_entity.id
_entity.type
_entity.pdbx_description
1 polymer ?
#
loop_
_entity_poly.entity_id
_entity_poly.type
_entity_poly.pdbx_seq_one_letter_code
_entity_poly.pdbx_strand_id
1 'polypeptide(L)'
;ARLRAFAAGEPGLDVSGVGRSLATGRAVLENRAVVLGGSAEELGRGLDALAAGGVAAEVIEGVAGAGGKVAFVFPGQGSQWAAMGAGLWAESAVFAGR
;
A
#
# COMPACT_ATOMS: atom_id res chain seq x y z
N ALA A 1 8.29 8.45 11.36
CA ALA A 1 8.90 9.73 11.76
C ALA A 1 9.69 10.44 10.64
N ARG A 2 10.86 9.96 10.18
CA ARG A 2 11.69 10.70 9.21
C ARG A 2 11.00 10.99 7.87
N LEU A 3 10.37 9.98 7.27
CA LEU A 3 9.66 10.14 5.99
C LEU A 3 8.48 11.13 6.11
N ARG A 4 7.79 11.12 7.26
CA ARG A 4 6.71 12.08 7.56
C ARG A 4 7.22 13.51 7.60
N ALA A 5 8.35 13.74 8.26
CA ALA A 5 8.97 15.06 8.34
C ALA A 5 9.43 15.55 6.96
N PHE A 6 9.99 14.66 6.14
CA PHE A 6 10.32 14.96 4.74
C PHE A 6 9.07 15.37 3.95
N ALA A 7 7.99 14.57 4.01
CA ALA A 7 6.76 14.86 3.28
C ALA A 7 6.08 16.17 3.74
N ALA A 8 6.20 16.52 5.02
CA ALA A 8 5.68 17.79 5.54
C ALA A 8 6.45 19.02 5.03
N GLY A 9 7.74 18.86 4.69
CA GLY A 9 8.60 19.93 4.20
C GLY A 9 8.49 20.21 2.70
N GLU A 10 7.78 19.36 1.94
CA GLU A 10 7.69 19.41 0.47
C GLU A 10 6.23 19.57 0.00
N PRO A 11 5.70 20.81 -0.06
CA PRO A 11 4.38 21.06 -0.63
C PRO A 11 4.32 20.62 -2.09
N GLY A 12 3.31 19.82 -2.45
CA GLY A 12 3.17 19.29 -3.82
C GLY A 12 3.97 18.01 -4.10
N LEU A 13 4.44 17.33 -3.05
CA LEU A 13 5.09 16.03 -3.13
C LEU A 13 4.29 15.04 -4.01
N ASP A 14 4.96 14.47 -5.01
CA ASP A 14 4.42 13.35 -5.78
C ASP A 14 4.46 12.06 -4.94
N VAL A 15 3.32 11.71 -4.35
CA VAL A 15 3.14 10.51 -3.52
C VAL A 15 3.47 9.23 -4.31
N SER A 16 3.11 9.18 -5.59
CA SER A 16 3.39 8.02 -6.45
C SER A 16 4.88 7.89 -6.73
N GLY A 17 5.56 9.02 -6.98
CA GLY A 17 7.01 9.09 -7.11
C GLY A 17 7.74 8.61 -5.87
N VAL A 18 7.32 9.06 -4.68
CA VAL A 18 7.88 8.60 -3.40
C VAL A 18 7.68 7.11 -3.20
N GLY A 19 6.46 6.61 -3.42
CA GLY A 19 6.14 5.19 -3.32
C GLY A 19 7.04 4.34 -4.23
N ARG A 20 7.20 4.76 -5.48
CA ARG A 20 8.10 4.11 -6.45
C ARG A 20 9.55 4.12 -5.97
N SER A 21 10.07 5.28 -5.54
CA SER A 21 11.46 5.41 -5.07
C SER A 21 11.75 4.52 -3.85
N LEU A 22 10.80 4.40 -2.92
CA LEU A 22 10.94 3.52 -1.76
C LEU A 22 10.92 2.05 -2.15
N ALA A 23 10.02 1.67 -3.06
CA ALA A 23 9.85 0.28 -3.48
C ALA A 23 11.00 -0.26 -4.34
N THR A 24 11.62 0.58 -5.17
CA THR A 24 12.62 0.13 -6.17
C THR A 24 14.04 0.61 -5.89
N GLY A 25 14.21 1.69 -5.12
CA GLY A 25 15.51 2.36 -4.92
C GLY A 25 16.12 2.19 -3.54
N ARG A 26 15.49 1.43 -2.64
CA ARG A 26 15.96 1.21 -1.26
C ARG A 26 16.17 -0.27 -0.97
N ALA A 27 17.03 -0.55 0.01
CA ALA A 27 17.25 -1.90 0.50
C ALA A 27 15.97 -2.44 1.15
N VAL A 28 15.70 -3.73 0.93
CA VAL A 28 14.53 -4.41 1.48
C VAL A 28 14.93 -5.13 2.77
N LEU A 29 14.53 -4.56 3.92
CA LEU A 29 14.90 -5.03 5.26
C LEU A 29 13.86 -6.02 5.83
N GLU A 30 14.10 -6.54 7.04
CA GLU A 30 13.23 -7.55 7.68
C GLU A 30 11.91 -6.96 8.18
N ASN A 31 11.96 -5.86 8.95
CA ASN A 31 10.77 -5.17 9.44
C ASN A 31 10.26 -4.23 8.35
N ARG A 32 9.04 -4.46 7.87
CA ARG A 32 8.47 -3.75 6.72
C ARG A 32 7.13 -3.14 7.09
N ALA A 33 6.87 -2.00 6.48
CA ALA A 33 5.58 -1.33 6.54
C ALA A 33 5.19 -0.78 5.17
N VAL A 34 3.90 -0.79 4.87
CA VAL A 34 3.29 -0.17 3.69
C VAL A 34 2.15 0.74 4.17
N VAL A 35 2.12 1.96 3.66
CA VAL A 35 1.01 2.90 3.85
C VAL A 35 0.27 3.03 2.52
N LEU A 36 -1.02 2.72 2.51
CA LEU A 36 -1.90 2.86 1.36
C LEU A 36 -2.50 4.28 1.32
N GLY A 37 -2.53 4.90 0.14
CA GLY A 37 -3.10 6.23 -0.05
C GLY A 37 -2.68 6.84 -1.38
N GLY A 38 -3.55 7.69 -1.94
CA GLY A 38 -3.31 8.45 -3.16
C GLY A 38 -2.96 9.92 -2.91
N SER A 39 -3.16 10.43 -1.69
CA SER A 39 -2.91 11.84 -1.36
C SER A 39 -1.78 12.05 -0.35
N ALA A 40 -1.25 13.26 -0.30
CA ALA A 40 -0.23 13.65 0.68
C ALA A 40 -0.81 13.66 2.11
N GLU A 41 -2.09 14.01 2.29
CA GLU A 41 -2.75 13.93 3.59
C GLU A 41 -2.91 12.47 4.06
N GLU A 42 -3.30 11.57 3.17
CA GLU A 42 -3.42 10.13 3.47
C GLU A 42 -2.07 9.54 3.85
N LEU A 43 -1.02 9.83 3.06
CA LEU A 43 0.34 9.44 3.39
C LEU A 43 0.77 9.99 4.75
N GLY A 44 0.48 11.26 5.04
CA GLY A 44 0.80 11.89 6.31
C GLY A 44 0.15 11.18 7.49
N ARG A 45 -1.17 10.96 7.43
CA ARG A 45 -1.93 10.27 8.49
C ARG A 45 -1.43 8.85 8.72
N GLY A 46 -1.20 8.08 7.65
CA GLY A 46 -0.71 6.71 7.78
C GLY A 46 0.72 6.63 8.34
N LEU A 47 1.60 7.57 7.98
CA LEU A 47 2.96 7.64 8.53
C LEU A 47 2.98 8.09 10.00
N ASP A 48 2.04 8.94 10.42
CA ASP A 48 1.85 9.32 11.82
C ASP A 48 1.37 8.12 12.64
N ALA A 49 0.37 7.38 12.13
CA ALA A 49 -0.13 6.16 12.77
C ALA A 49 0.96 5.08 12.89
N LEU A 50 1.70 4.82 11.81
CA LEU A 50 2.83 3.89 11.80
C LEU A 50 3.91 4.30 12.81
N ALA A 51 4.24 5.59 12.90
CA ALA A 51 5.25 6.08 13.84
C ALA A 51 4.80 5.94 15.31
N ALA A 52 3.50 6.02 15.58
CA ALA A 52 2.91 5.84 16.90
C ALA A 52 2.74 4.36 17.30
N GLY A 53 3.00 3.40 16.38
CA GLY A 53 2.71 1.99 16.59
C GLY A 53 1.21 1.69 16.69
N GLY A 54 0.37 2.54 16.08
CA GLY A 54 -1.08 2.42 16.12
C GLY A 54 -1.62 1.53 15.01
N VAL A 55 -2.83 0.98 15.21
CA VAL A 55 -3.55 0.23 14.17
C VAL A 55 -4.33 1.19 13.30
N ALA A 56 -4.05 1.21 12.00
CA ALA A 56 -4.78 1.96 10.99
C ALA A 56 -5.06 1.06 9.78
N ALA A 57 -6.24 1.20 9.17
CA ALA A 57 -6.69 0.31 8.10
C ALA A 57 -5.80 0.39 6.84
N GLU A 58 -5.18 1.55 6.64
CA GLU A 58 -4.27 1.86 5.55
C GLU A 58 -2.81 1.47 5.82
N VAL A 59 -2.47 1.00 7.03
CA VAL A 59 -1.11 0.64 7.42
C VAL A 59 -0.98 -0.88 7.53
N ILE A 60 -0.06 -1.45 6.78
CA ILE A 60 0.27 -2.88 6.79
C ILE A 60 1.69 -3.02 7.31
N GLU A 61 1.87 -3.73 8.43
CA GLU A 61 3.17 -4.03 9.02
C GLU A 61 3.44 -5.53 9.03
N GLY A 62 4.71 -5.90 8.96
CA GLY A 62 5.11 -7.30 9.09
C GLY A 62 6.61 -7.51 9.14
N VAL A 63 7.00 -8.69 9.62
CA VAL A 63 8.38 -9.18 9.55
C VAL A 63 8.47 -10.12 8.36
N ALA A 64 9.41 -9.86 7.46
CA ALA A 64 9.61 -10.67 6.28
C ALA A 64 10.08 -12.09 6.66
N GLY A 65 9.29 -13.10 6.30
CA GLY A 65 9.66 -14.51 6.44
C GLY A 65 10.52 -15.02 5.29
N ALA A 66 11.02 -16.25 5.44
CA ALA A 66 11.65 -16.98 4.34
C ALA A 66 10.66 -17.19 3.18
N GLY A 67 11.13 -17.04 1.95
CA GLY A 67 10.31 -17.26 0.76
C GLY A 67 9.77 -18.69 0.69
N GLY A 68 8.58 -18.84 0.10
CA GLY A 68 7.92 -20.14 -0.10
C GLY A 68 7.22 -20.23 -1.44
N LYS A 69 6.67 -21.41 -1.76
CA LYS A 69 5.83 -21.58 -2.94
C LYS A 69 4.52 -20.81 -2.78
N VAL A 70 4.04 -20.21 -3.87
CA VAL A 70 2.75 -19.49 -3.92
C VAL A 70 1.68 -20.41 -4.49
N ALA A 71 0.49 -20.40 -3.88
CA ALA A 71 -0.71 -21.06 -4.39
C ALA A 71 -1.82 -20.02 -4.59
N PHE A 72 -2.57 -20.14 -5.69
CA PHE A 72 -3.77 -19.35 -5.93
C PHE A 72 -4.99 -20.15 -5.47
N VAL A 73 -5.79 -19.56 -4.58
CA VAL A 73 -7.05 -20.16 -4.10
C VAL A 73 -8.20 -19.49 -4.83
N PHE A 74 -8.98 -20.27 -5.57
CA PHE A 74 -10.15 -19.80 -6.28
C PHE A 74 -11.40 -20.08 -5.43
N PRO A 75 -12.11 -19.04 -4.94
CA PRO A 75 -13.27 -19.25 -4.09
C PRO A 75 -14.43 -19.87 -4.89
N GLY A 76 -15.29 -20.60 -4.18
CA GLY A 76 -16.56 -21.06 -4.72
C GLY A 76 -17.62 -19.96 -4.74
N GLN A 77 -18.88 -20.36 -4.79
CA GLN A 77 -20.02 -19.44 -4.69
C GLN A 77 -20.15 -18.88 -3.26
N GLY A 78 -20.49 -17.59 -3.14
CA GLY A 78 -20.83 -16.93 -1.87
C GLY A 78 -19.85 -15.85 -1.40
N SER A 79 -18.66 -15.73 -2.00
CA SER A 79 -17.69 -14.67 -1.66
C SER A 79 -17.97 -13.34 -2.37
N GLN A 80 -18.85 -13.35 -3.36
CA GLN A 80 -19.16 -12.15 -4.15
C GLN A 80 -20.04 -11.17 -3.38
N TRP A 81 -19.79 -9.88 -3.58
CA TRP A 81 -20.63 -8.78 -3.12
C TRP A 81 -21.11 -7.96 -4.32
N ALA A 82 -22.19 -7.18 -4.14
CA ALA A 82 -22.78 -6.40 -5.22
C ALA A 82 -21.76 -5.40 -5.79
N ALA A 83 -21.60 -5.37 -7.13
CA ALA A 83 -20.60 -4.56 -7.83
C ALA A 83 -19.12 -4.95 -7.58
N MET A 84 -18.84 -6.14 -7.04
CA MET A 84 -17.48 -6.66 -6.94
C MET A 84 -16.76 -6.59 -8.29
N GLY A 85 -15.58 -5.97 -8.30
CA GLY A 85 -14.75 -5.80 -9.50
C GLY A 85 -15.07 -4.55 -10.34
N ALA A 86 -16.18 -3.84 -10.10
CA ALA A 86 -16.52 -2.65 -10.89
C ALA A 86 -15.48 -1.51 -10.77
N GLY A 87 -14.95 -1.28 -9.57
CA GLY A 87 -13.86 -0.30 -9.37
C GLY A 87 -12.58 -0.70 -10.10
N LEU A 88 -12.17 -1.97 -9.98
CA LEU A 88 -11.00 -2.49 -10.69
C LEU A 88 -11.17 -2.44 -12.22
N TRP A 89 -12.39 -2.65 -12.72
CA TRP A 89 -12.70 -2.49 -14.14
C TRP A 89 -12.48 -1.05 -14.62
N ALA A 90 -12.82 -0.06 -13.80
CA ALA A 90 -12.62 1.36 -14.14
C ALA A 90 -11.16 1.81 -14.03
N GLU A 91 -10.41 1.28 -13.06
CA GLU A 91 -9.09 1.80 -12.68
C GLU A 91 -7.90 0.98 -13.20
N SER A 92 -8.09 -0.29 -13.56
CA SER A 92 -7.01 -1.19 -13.97
C SER A 92 -7.23 -1.74 -15.37
N ALA A 93 -6.42 -1.25 -16.32
CA ALA A 93 -6.44 -1.73 -17.71
C ALA A 93 -6.10 -3.23 -17.84
N VAL A 94 -5.29 -3.78 -16.94
CA VAL A 94 -4.98 -5.23 -16.92
C VAL A 94 -6.19 -6.04 -16.47
N PHE A 95 -6.95 -5.54 -15.50
CA PHE A 95 -8.16 -6.20 -15.02
C PHE A 95 -9.31 -6.10 -16.03
N ALA A 96 -9.43 -4.97 -16.73
CA ALA A 96 -10.42 -4.77 -17.79
C ALA A 96 -10.03 -5.44 -19.13
N GLY A 97 -8.74 -5.73 -19.30
CA GLY A 97 -8.20 -6.42 -20.47
C GLY A 97 -8.71 -7.86 -20.58
N ARG A 98 -8.70 -8.38 -21.81
CA ARG A 98 -9.05 -9.77 -22.13
C ARG A 98 -7.79 -10.58 -22.41
#